data_AF-A0A9P7JED9-F1
#
_entry.id   AF-A0A9P7JED9-F1
#
_cell.length_a   1.000
_cell.length_b   1.000
_cell.length_c   1.000
_cell.angle_alpha   90.00
_cell.angle_beta   90.00
_cell.angle_gamma   90.00
#
_symmetry.space_group_name_H-M   'P 1'
#
loop_
_entity.id
_entity.type
_entity.pdbx_description
1 polymer ?
#
loop_
_entity_poly.entity_id
_entity_poly.type
_entity_poly.pdbx_seq_one_letter_code
_entity_poly.pdbx_strand_id
1 'polypeptide(L)'
;ISIGGFKTVHAGWLILMLAPTSGLGSRAWHDVIVKYLFERVYPKEMLSSLDFKIGHFAPKDESAKLFREANILYWAKALLGLIHNVIDHAVTGTSEPIPFDISCVHFVGGGLALSCYQDSSKPAFKVASAHACFLLEEVINERDNDFIKYIYNMDPNPLLDPDESRYDFTLFLSFM
;
A
#
# COMPACT_ATOMS: atom_id res chain seq x y z
N ILE A 1 -10.17 -13.17 -3.37
CA ILE A 1 -8.86 -12.88 -3.98
C ILE A 1 -9.12 -11.89 -5.09
N SER A 2 -8.50 -10.71 -5.02
CA SER A 2 -8.62 -9.69 -6.07
C SER A 2 -7.28 -9.57 -6.80
N ILE A 3 -7.32 -9.26 -8.10
CA ILE A 3 -6.13 -9.20 -8.96
C ILE A 3 -5.97 -7.76 -9.47
N GLY A 4 -4.84 -7.13 -9.14
CA GLY A 4 -4.47 -5.83 -9.68
C GLY A 4 -3.54 -5.94 -10.89
N GLY A 5 -2.87 -4.83 -11.22
CA GLY A 5 -1.91 -4.79 -12.34
C GLY A 5 -0.77 -5.80 -12.21
N PHE A 6 -0.19 -5.92 -11.01
CA PHE A 6 1.03 -6.70 -10.74
C PHE A 6 1.00 -7.45 -9.38
N LYS A 7 -0.12 -7.38 -8.66
CA LYS A 7 -0.27 -7.93 -7.31
C LYS A 7 -1.60 -8.66 -7.17
N THR A 8 -1.62 -9.78 -6.47
CA THR A 8 -2.86 -10.36 -5.93
C THR A 8 -3.08 -9.87 -4.52
N VAL A 9 -4.34 -9.87 -4.11
CA VAL A 9 -4.81 -9.30 -2.84
C VAL A 9 -5.71 -10.30 -2.14
N HIS A 10 -5.41 -10.54 -0.86
CA HIS A 10 -6.11 -11.50 0.00
C HIS A 10 -6.41 -10.82 1.34
N ALA A 11 -7.61 -11.03 1.88
CA ALA A 11 -7.88 -10.69 3.27
C ALA A 11 -7.18 -11.72 4.19
N GLY A 12 -6.74 -11.27 5.36
CA GLY A 12 -6.14 -12.13 6.38
C GLY A 12 -6.12 -11.47 7.74
N TRP A 13 -5.44 -12.13 8.69
CA TRP A 13 -5.29 -11.63 10.06
C TRP A 13 -3.83 -11.62 10.46
N LEU A 14 -3.44 -10.57 11.18
CA LEU A 14 -2.12 -10.41 11.76
C LEU A 14 -2.19 -10.65 13.28
N ILE A 15 -1.35 -11.56 13.73
CA ILE A 15 -1.15 -11.86 15.15
C ILE A 15 0.33 -11.64 15.46
N LEU A 16 0.62 -10.70 16.35
CA LEU A 16 1.97 -10.40 16.80
C LEU A 16 2.16 -10.89 18.24
N MET A 17 3.33 -11.46 18.54
CA MET A 17 3.69 -11.83 19.92
C MET A 17 3.79 -10.60 20.83
N LEU A 18 4.23 -9.48 20.28
CA LEU A 18 4.30 -8.19 20.94
C LEU A 18 3.59 -7.17 20.04
N ALA A 19 2.35 -6.84 20.40
CA ALA A 19 1.56 -5.88 19.66
C ALA A 19 2.10 -4.45 19.92
N PRO A 20 2.26 -3.60 18.89
CA PRO A 20 2.54 -2.19 19.07
C PRO A 20 1.36 -1.47 19.74
N THR A 21 1.61 -0.29 20.32
CA THR A 21 0.57 0.52 20.97
C THR A 21 -0.43 1.15 19.99
N SER A 22 -0.07 1.27 18.71
CA SER A 22 -0.92 1.85 17.65
C SER A 22 -0.52 1.33 16.26
N GLY A 23 -1.41 1.51 15.27
CA GLY A 23 -1.20 1.13 13.87
C GLY A 23 -1.34 -0.37 13.57
N LEU A 24 -0.81 -0.78 12.42
CA LEU A 24 -0.84 -2.17 11.93
C LEU A 24 -0.33 -3.15 13.00
N GLY A 25 -1.15 -4.17 13.32
CA GLY A 25 -0.83 -5.18 14.32
C GLY A 25 -1.06 -4.79 15.78
N SER A 26 -1.55 -3.58 16.07
CA SER A 26 -1.85 -3.12 17.45
C SER A 26 -3.03 -3.82 18.14
N ARG A 27 -3.78 -4.65 17.40
CA ARG A 27 -4.93 -5.40 17.89
C ARG A 27 -4.64 -6.90 17.76
N ALA A 28 -5.18 -7.70 18.68
CA ALA A 28 -5.20 -9.14 18.48
C ALA A 28 -6.07 -9.45 17.25
N TRP A 29 -5.61 -10.38 16.40
CA TRP A 29 -6.31 -10.74 15.16
C TRP A 29 -6.61 -9.52 14.28
N HIS A 30 -5.63 -8.64 14.13
CA HIS A 30 -5.82 -7.42 13.34
C HIS A 30 -6.11 -7.80 11.90
N ASP A 31 -7.27 -7.40 11.36
CA ASP A 31 -7.58 -7.59 9.95
C ASP A 31 -6.54 -6.89 9.07
N VAL A 32 -6.01 -7.60 8.08
CA VAL A 32 -5.02 -7.09 7.15
C VAL A 32 -5.33 -7.49 5.72
N ILE A 33 -4.81 -6.69 4.80
CA ILE A 33 -4.71 -7.03 3.39
C ILE A 33 -3.32 -7.59 3.13
N VAL A 34 -3.26 -8.84 2.69
CA VAL A 34 -2.04 -9.53 2.26
C VAL A 34 -1.91 -9.38 0.76
N LYS A 35 -0.83 -8.72 0.31
CA LYS A 35 -0.50 -8.53 -1.09
C LYS A 35 0.72 -9.36 -1.48
N TYR A 36 0.59 -9.99 -2.64
CA TYR A 36 1.61 -10.86 -3.22
C TYR A 36 1.93 -10.40 -4.63
N LEU A 37 3.22 -10.32 -4.99
CA LEU A 37 3.64 -9.92 -6.34
C LEU A 37 3.53 -11.09 -7.29
N PHE A 38 3.10 -10.83 -8.53
CA PHE A 38 3.14 -11.83 -9.58
C PHE A 38 3.79 -11.30 -10.86
N GLU A 39 4.35 -12.21 -11.64
CA GLU A 39 4.76 -11.93 -13.01
C GLU A 39 3.66 -12.36 -13.98
N ARG A 40 3.46 -11.55 -15.03
CA ARG A 40 2.55 -11.91 -16.13
C ARG A 40 3.31 -12.80 -17.10
N VAL A 41 2.87 -14.07 -17.20
CA VAL A 41 3.44 -15.04 -18.13
C VAL A 41 2.52 -15.16 -19.33
N TYR A 42 2.97 -14.68 -20.49
CA TYR A 42 2.22 -14.73 -21.73
C TYR A 42 2.54 -16.02 -22.51
N PRO A 43 1.55 -16.64 -23.16
CA PRO A 43 1.80 -17.76 -24.07
C PRO A 43 2.74 -17.33 -25.21
N LYS A 44 3.71 -18.18 -25.55
CA LYS A 44 4.70 -17.90 -26.61
C LYS A 44 4.08 -17.61 -27.99
N GLU A 45 2.84 -18.03 -28.20
CA GLU A 45 2.14 -17.98 -29.50
C GLU A 45 1.28 -16.72 -29.68
N MET A 46 1.11 -15.88 -28.64
CA MET A 46 0.31 -14.66 -28.72
C MET A 46 1.00 -13.48 -28.02
N LEU A 47 1.68 -12.63 -28.81
CA LEU A 47 2.31 -11.39 -28.36
C LEU A 47 1.31 -10.28 -27.96
N SER A 48 0.00 -10.52 -28.07
CA SER A 48 -1.04 -9.51 -27.87
C SER A 48 -2.28 -9.99 -27.11
N SER A 49 -2.27 -11.18 -26.47
CA SER A 49 -3.43 -11.61 -25.70
C SER A 49 -3.54 -10.84 -24.38
N LEU A 50 -4.75 -10.34 -24.08
CA LEU A 50 -5.14 -9.87 -22.75
C LEU A 50 -5.04 -11.00 -21.70
N ASP A 51 -5.04 -12.25 -22.16
CA ASP A 51 -4.89 -13.44 -21.33
C ASP A 51 -3.41 -13.67 -20.96
N PHE A 52 -3.11 -13.51 -19.68
CA PHE A 52 -1.84 -13.89 -19.07
C PHE A 52 -2.06 -14.93 -17.98
N LYS A 53 -1.04 -15.74 -17.70
CA LYS A 53 -0.99 -16.59 -16.51
C LYS A 53 -0.23 -15.87 -15.40
N ILE A 54 -0.65 -16.10 -14.16
CA ILE A 54 0.08 -15.64 -12.98
C ILE A 54 1.27 -16.58 -12.78
N GLY A 55 2.48 -16.03 -12.91
CA GLY A 55 3.73 -16.69 -12.55
C GLY A 55 4.30 -16.12 -11.25
N HIS A 56 5.37 -16.76 -10.76
CA HIS A 56 6.02 -16.42 -9.50
C HIS A 56 7.44 -15.93 -9.75
N PHE A 57 7.79 -14.81 -9.10
CA PHE A 57 9.18 -14.36 -9.08
C PHE A 57 10.05 -15.33 -8.27
N ALA A 58 11.34 -15.38 -8.58
CA ALA A 58 12.30 -16.03 -7.70
C ALA A 58 12.31 -15.32 -6.32
N PRO A 59 12.45 -16.02 -5.18
CA PRO A 59 12.33 -15.42 -3.85
C PRO A 59 13.24 -14.22 -3.59
N LYS A 60 14.44 -14.22 -4.17
CA LYS A 60 15.40 -13.11 -4.08
C LYS A 60 14.89 -11.86 -4.80
N ASP A 61 14.29 -12.02 -5.97
CA ASP A 61 13.78 -10.92 -6.77
C ASP A 61 12.46 -10.40 -6.21
N GLU A 62 11.61 -11.30 -5.73
CA GLU A 62 10.36 -10.99 -5.06
C GLU A 62 10.59 -10.12 -3.82
N SER A 63 11.49 -10.56 -2.93
CA SER A 63 11.81 -9.82 -1.71
C SER A 63 12.35 -8.43 -2.03
N ALA A 64 13.32 -8.30 -2.94
CA ALA A 64 13.84 -7.00 -3.35
C ALA A 64 12.76 -6.05 -3.88
N LYS A 65 11.80 -6.55 -4.67
CA LYS A 65 10.66 -5.77 -5.17
C LYS A 65 9.71 -5.37 -4.05
N LEU A 66 9.36 -6.27 -3.15
CA LEU A 66 8.49 -5.96 -2.01
C LEU A 66 9.14 -4.96 -1.04
N PHE A 67 10.45 -5.06 -0.80
CA PHE A 67 11.20 -4.04 -0.06
C PHE A 67 11.11 -2.67 -0.72
N ARG A 68 11.23 -2.60 -2.05
CA ARG A 68 11.05 -1.35 -2.78
C ARG A 68 9.64 -0.78 -2.60
N GLU A 69 8.62 -1.61 -2.70
CA GLU A 69 7.21 -1.21 -2.52
C GLU A 69 6.94 -0.69 -1.10
N ALA A 70 7.41 -1.40 -0.07
CA ALA A 70 7.29 -0.96 1.32
C ALA A 70 8.02 0.36 1.55
N ASN A 71 9.21 0.54 0.95
CA ASN A 71 9.95 1.79 1.02
C ASN A 71 9.21 2.94 0.32
N ILE A 72 8.58 2.70 -0.84
CA ILE A 72 7.76 3.71 -1.52
C ILE A 72 6.61 4.16 -0.62
N LEU A 73 5.89 3.21 0.01
CA LEU A 73 4.82 3.53 0.95
C LEU A 73 5.33 4.33 2.16
N TYR A 74 6.50 3.94 2.70
CA TYR A 74 7.15 4.67 3.79
C TYR A 74 7.48 6.11 3.41
N TRP A 75 8.13 6.32 2.26
CA TRP A 75 8.46 7.65 1.76
C TRP A 75 7.23 8.49 1.45
N ALA A 76 6.21 7.90 0.83
CA ALA A 76 4.94 8.58 0.54
C ALA A 76 4.27 9.07 1.83
N LYS A 77 4.25 8.23 2.89
CA LYS A 77 3.73 8.61 4.20
C LYS A 77 4.53 9.74 4.84
N ALA A 78 5.87 9.69 4.76
CA ALA A 78 6.73 10.73 5.30
C ALA A 78 6.54 12.07 4.56
N LEU A 79 6.46 12.03 3.22
CA LEU A 79 6.24 13.21 2.39
C LEU A 79 4.88 13.85 2.66
N LEU A 80 3.82 13.04 2.75
CA LEU A 80 2.48 13.55 3.10
C LEU A 80 2.46 14.20 4.49
N GLY A 81 3.14 13.59 5.47
CA GLY A 81 3.29 14.19 6.80
C GLY A 81 4.03 15.53 6.76
N LEU A 82 5.06 15.66 5.92
CA LEU A 82 5.74 16.93 5.70
C LEU A 82 4.80 17.98 5.07
N ILE A 83 4.02 17.61 4.05
CA ILE A 83 3.06 18.50 3.39
C ILE A 83 2.04 19.01 4.40
N HIS A 84 1.43 18.13 5.19
CA HIS A 84 0.48 18.54 6.23
C HIS A 84 1.12 19.48 7.25
N ASN A 85 2.34 19.21 7.71
CA ASN A 85 3.04 20.12 8.63
C ASN A 85 3.28 21.51 8.03
N VAL A 86 3.60 21.58 6.72
CA VAL A 86 3.76 22.86 6.01
C VAL A 86 2.42 23.60 5.92
N ILE A 87 1.35 22.89 5.57
CA ILE A 87 0.00 23.45 5.51
C ILE A 87 -0.41 23.98 6.89
N ASP A 88 -0.31 23.17 7.95
CA ASP A 88 -0.67 23.55 9.31
C ASP A 88 0.14 24.77 9.79
N HIS A 89 1.43 24.84 9.45
CA HIS A 89 2.25 26.01 9.77
C HIS A 89 1.78 27.26 9.03
N ALA A 90 1.41 27.15 7.76
CA ALA A 90 0.87 28.26 6.99
C ALA A 90 -0.48 28.73 7.55
N VAL A 91 -1.37 27.80 7.87
CA VAL A 91 -2.71 28.08 8.45
C VAL A 91 -2.58 28.78 9.80
N THR A 92 -1.71 28.30 10.68
CA THR A 92 -1.53 28.88 12.03
C THR A 92 -0.90 30.27 11.99
N GLY A 93 -0.24 30.63 10.88
CA GLY A 93 0.32 31.96 10.64
C GLY A 93 -0.68 33.01 10.13
N THR A 94 -1.89 32.63 9.73
CA THR A 94 -2.89 33.57 9.20
C THR A 94 -3.81 34.11 10.29
N SER A 95 -4.09 35.41 10.26
CA SER A 95 -5.05 36.04 11.18
C SER A 95 -6.52 35.80 10.81
N GLU A 96 -6.77 35.40 9.57
CA GLU A 96 -8.10 35.12 9.03
C GLU A 96 -8.35 33.62 8.96
N PRO A 97 -9.60 33.17 9.21
CA PRO A 97 -9.97 31.77 9.04
C PRO A 97 -9.93 31.37 7.56
N ILE A 98 -9.43 30.17 7.27
CA ILE A 98 -9.39 29.64 5.90
C ILE A 98 -10.82 29.33 5.44
N PRO A 99 -11.24 29.79 4.24
CA PRO A 99 -12.61 29.65 3.78
C PRO A 99 -12.95 28.26 3.20
N PHE A 100 -12.05 27.29 3.33
CA PHE A 100 -12.20 25.93 2.83
C PHE A 100 -11.64 24.91 3.82
N ASP A 101 -12.11 23.67 3.73
CA ASP A 101 -11.65 22.57 4.56
C ASP A 101 -10.41 21.90 3.94
N ILE A 102 -9.40 21.64 4.76
CA ILE A 102 -8.17 20.96 4.33
C ILE A 102 -8.34 19.49 4.65
N SER A 103 -8.42 18.68 3.59
CA SER A 103 -8.61 17.25 3.73
C SER A 103 -7.42 16.59 4.44
N CYS A 104 -7.66 16.02 5.63
CA CYS A 104 -6.65 15.25 6.36
C CYS A 104 -6.60 13.81 5.83
N VAL A 105 -5.79 13.59 4.80
CA VAL A 105 -5.56 12.27 4.22
C VAL A 105 -4.41 11.53 4.88
N HIS A 106 -4.38 10.21 4.78
CA HIS A 106 -3.24 9.42 5.21
C HIS A 106 -3.09 8.18 4.33
N PHE A 107 -1.86 7.71 4.18
CA PHE A 107 -1.60 6.38 3.65
C PHE A 107 -1.90 5.34 4.73
N VAL A 108 -2.49 4.21 4.33
CA VAL A 108 -2.69 3.05 5.20
C VAL A 108 -1.37 2.61 5.82
N GLY A 109 -1.43 2.09 7.05
CA GLY A 109 -0.33 1.39 7.65
C GLY A 109 0.04 0.17 6.81
N GLY A 110 1.34 -0.03 6.57
CA GLY A 110 1.84 -1.17 5.82
C GLY A 110 3.17 -1.68 6.36
N GLY A 111 3.48 -2.94 6.08
CA GLY A 111 4.69 -3.60 6.52
C GLY A 111 4.98 -4.87 5.73
N LEU A 112 6.18 -5.43 5.92
CA LEU A 112 6.57 -6.69 5.29
C LEU A 112 6.44 -7.85 6.27
N ALA A 113 5.86 -8.94 5.81
CA ALA A 113 5.89 -10.22 6.50
C ALA A 113 6.82 -11.18 5.77
N LEU A 114 7.81 -11.70 6.49
CA LEU A 114 8.77 -12.69 6.00
C LEU A 114 8.44 -14.05 6.62
N SER A 115 8.12 -15.02 5.77
CA SER A 115 8.05 -16.43 6.19
C SER A 115 9.47 -16.98 6.18
N CYS A 116 9.98 -17.36 7.35
CA CYS A 116 11.31 -17.93 7.50
C CYS A 116 11.19 -19.43 7.82
N TYR A 117 11.89 -20.27 7.07
CA TYR A 117 12.05 -21.68 7.44
C TYR A 117 13.32 -21.85 8.27
N GLN A 118 13.18 -22.37 9.48
CA GLN A 118 14.32 -22.80 10.27
C GLN A 118 14.49 -24.31 10.11
N ASP A 119 15.57 -24.70 9.44
CA ASP A 119 15.97 -26.10 9.34
C ASP A 119 16.42 -26.57 10.74
N SER A 120 15.65 -27.47 11.35
CA SER A 120 15.89 -28.00 12.69
C SER A 120 17.21 -28.76 12.82
N SER A 121 17.88 -29.07 11.71
CA SER A 121 19.19 -29.72 11.69
C SER A 121 20.39 -28.77 11.78
N LYS A 122 20.17 -27.45 11.71
CA LYS A 122 21.25 -26.44 11.71
C LYS A 122 21.25 -25.61 13.00
N PRO A 123 22.43 -25.25 13.53
CA PRO A 123 22.53 -24.46 14.77
C PRO A 123 21.80 -23.12 14.64
N ALA A 124 21.13 -22.71 15.71
CA ALA A 124 20.20 -21.57 15.80
C ALA A 124 20.76 -20.19 15.39
N PHE A 125 22.05 -20.10 15.10
CA PHE A 125 22.75 -18.88 14.71
C PHE A 125 22.87 -18.68 13.18
N LYS A 126 22.42 -19.63 12.35
CA LYS A 126 22.36 -19.41 10.90
C LYS A 126 21.05 -18.71 10.54
N VAL A 127 21.19 -17.55 9.88
CA VAL A 127 20.10 -16.72 9.36
C VAL A 127 19.06 -17.60 8.66
N ALA A 128 17.84 -17.63 9.21
CA ALA A 128 16.74 -18.34 8.59
C ALA A 128 16.53 -17.77 7.18
N SER A 129 16.48 -18.64 6.17
CA SER A 129 16.22 -18.19 4.80
C SER A 129 14.75 -17.86 4.66
N ALA A 130 14.43 -16.64 4.24
CA ALA A 130 13.07 -16.26 3.91
C ALA A 130 12.60 -17.08 2.71
N HIS A 131 11.52 -17.83 2.90
CA HIS A 131 10.88 -18.66 1.89
C HIS A 131 9.81 -17.90 1.10
N ALA A 132 9.14 -16.94 1.74
CA ALA A 132 8.16 -16.08 1.11
C ALA A 132 8.17 -14.69 1.76
N CYS A 133 7.80 -13.67 0.99
CA CYS A 133 7.64 -12.30 1.46
C CYS A 133 6.27 -11.79 1.03
N PHE A 134 5.61 -11.04 1.93
CA PHE A 134 4.30 -10.46 1.67
C PHE A 134 4.30 -8.99 2.09
N LEU A 135 3.57 -8.16 1.35
CA LEU A 135 3.23 -6.81 1.79
C LEU A 135 1.89 -6.88 2.53
N LEU A 136 1.89 -6.48 3.80
CA LEU A 136 0.71 -6.37 4.63
C LEU A 136 0.29 -4.91 4.69
N GLU A 137 -1.01 -4.65 4.57
CA GLU A 137 -1.59 -3.31 4.73
C GLU A 137 -2.84 -3.37 5.63
N GLU A 138 -3.18 -2.25 6.25
CA GLU A 138 -4.45 -2.10 6.98
C GLU A 138 -5.64 -2.27 6.04
N VAL A 139 -6.71 -2.88 6.54
CA VAL A 139 -7.97 -3.00 5.79
C VAL A 139 -8.67 -1.64 5.78
N ILE A 140 -9.00 -1.17 4.58
CA ILE A 140 -9.91 -0.04 4.39
C ILE A 140 -11.33 -0.58 4.57
N ASN A 141 -11.97 -0.22 5.68
CA ASN A 141 -13.34 -0.64 5.95
C ASN A 141 -14.30 0.18 5.07
N GLU A 142 -14.67 -0.37 3.92
CA GLU A 142 -15.69 0.15 3.02
C GLU A 142 -17.06 0.03 3.68
N ARG A 143 -17.40 0.94 4.60
CA ARG A 143 -18.76 0.98 5.16
C ARG A 143 -19.76 1.61 4.21
N ASP A 144 -19.33 2.46 3.26
CA ASP A 144 -20.25 3.20 2.40
C ASP A 144 -19.76 3.52 0.96
N ASN A 145 -18.54 3.14 0.52
CA ASN A 145 -18.08 3.41 -0.85
C ASN A 145 -17.04 2.40 -1.37
N ASP A 146 -17.07 2.14 -2.67
CA ASP A 146 -16.05 1.38 -3.41
C ASP A 146 -14.66 2.03 -3.31
N PHE A 147 -13.60 1.25 -3.49
CA PHE A 147 -12.24 1.76 -3.67
C PHE A 147 -12.13 2.61 -4.97
N ILE A 148 -12.00 3.93 -4.82
CA ILE A 148 -11.92 4.88 -5.93
C ILE A 148 -10.46 5.24 -6.23
N LYS A 149 -10.11 5.25 -7.52
CA LYS A 149 -8.86 5.83 -8.01
C LYS A 149 -9.11 7.29 -8.41
N TYR A 150 -8.42 8.22 -7.75
CA TYR A 150 -8.61 9.66 -7.97
C TYR A 150 -7.68 10.26 -9.05
N ILE A 151 -6.48 9.70 -9.25
CA ILE A 151 -5.48 10.21 -10.22
C ILE A 151 -4.82 9.04 -10.95
N TYR A 152 -4.49 9.19 -12.24
CA TYR A 152 -3.75 8.19 -13.00
C TYR A 152 -2.23 8.30 -12.77
N ASN A 153 -1.53 7.18 -12.85
CA ASN A 153 -0.08 7.15 -12.63
C ASN A 153 0.69 7.92 -13.74
N MET A 154 0.07 8.13 -14.90
CA MET A 154 0.68 8.75 -16.08
C MET A 154 0.09 10.13 -16.38
N ASP A 155 -0.91 10.57 -15.62
CA ASP A 155 -1.62 11.83 -15.84
C ASP A 155 -1.98 12.43 -14.48
N PRO A 156 -1.41 13.59 -14.11
CA PRO A 156 -1.69 14.24 -12.84
C PRO A 156 -3.07 14.93 -12.81
N ASN A 157 -3.84 14.91 -13.91
CA ASN A 157 -5.16 15.52 -13.92
C ASN A 157 -6.17 14.71 -13.07
N PRO A 158 -7.13 15.38 -12.42
CA PRO A 158 -8.24 14.73 -11.73
C PRO A 158 -9.00 13.75 -12.61
N LEU A 159 -9.37 12.61 -12.03
CA LEU A 159 -10.24 11.65 -12.72
C LEU A 159 -11.72 12.00 -12.65
N LEU A 160 -12.11 12.78 -11.65
CA LEU A 160 -13.51 13.15 -11.44
C LEU A 160 -13.83 14.41 -12.23
N ASP A 161 -15.07 14.52 -12.70
CA ASP A 161 -15.58 15.72 -13.34
C ASP A 161 -15.85 16.84 -12.30
N PRO A 162 -15.80 18.12 -12.70
CA PRO A 162 -15.98 19.26 -11.77
C PRO A 162 -17.30 19.29 -10.99
N ASP A 163 -18.34 18.61 -11.47
CA ASP A 163 -19.65 18.51 -10.82
C ASP A 163 -19.75 17.33 -9.84
N GLU A 164 -18.72 16.49 -9.73
CA GLU A 164 -18.69 15.38 -8.79
C GLU A 164 -18.31 15.82 -7.36
N SER A 165 -18.96 15.22 -6.36
CA SER A 165 -18.84 15.61 -4.94
C SER A 165 -17.44 15.49 -4.32
N ARG A 166 -16.47 14.89 -5.03
CA ARG A 166 -15.07 14.71 -4.59
C ARG A 166 -14.07 15.34 -5.55
N TYR A 167 -14.51 16.21 -6.45
CA TYR A 167 -13.62 16.89 -7.39
C TYR A 167 -12.56 17.72 -6.67
N ASP A 168 -12.94 18.55 -5.70
CA ASP A 168 -12.01 19.38 -4.93
C ASP A 168 -10.98 18.53 -4.16
N PHE A 169 -11.40 17.39 -3.63
CA PHE A 169 -10.51 16.41 -3.02
C PHE A 169 -9.50 15.86 -4.02
N THR A 170 -9.94 15.55 -5.22
CA THR A 170 -9.07 15.04 -6.29
C THR A 170 -8.09 16.12 -6.78
N LEU A 171 -8.54 17.37 -6.89
CA LEU A 171 -7.69 18.51 -7.17
C LEU A 171 -6.61 18.64 -6.10
N PHE A 172 -6.98 18.58 -4.81
CA PHE A 172 -6.01 18.61 -3.71
C PHE A 172 -4.94 17.52 -3.86
N LEU A 173 -5.33 16.29 -4.18
CA LEU A 173 -4.39 15.19 -4.44
C LEU A 173 -3.48 15.43 -5.65
N SER A 174 -3.90 16.25 -6.63
CA SER A 174 -3.15 16.52 -7.87
C SER A 174 -2.01 17.52 -7.67
N PHE A 175 -2.06 18.31 -6.60
CA PHE A 175 -1.04 19.30 -6.25
C PHE A 175 -0.13 18.87 -5.09
N MET A 176 -0.32 17.66 -4.54
CA MET A 176 0.57 17.05 -3.54
C MET A 176 1.67 16.22 -4.20
#